data_AF-A0A6H0IS83-F1
#
_entry.id   AF-A0A6H0IS83-F1
#
_cell.length_a   1.000
_cell.length_b   1.000
_cell.length_c   1.000
_cell.angle_alpha   90.00
_cell.angle_beta   90.00
_cell.angle_gamma   90.00
#
_symmetry.space_group_name_H-M   'P 1'
#
loop_
_entity.id
_entity.type
_entity.pdbx_description
1 polymer ?
#
loop_
_entity_poly.entity_id
_entity_poly.type
_entity_poly.pdbx_seq_one_letter_code
_entity_poly.pdbx_strand_id
1 'polypeptide(L)'
;MTRQQSGPRPGWPRGRHLRALLILLLGAAAVAGCQAMTEQWCKAADYCEVSPEDDDEPPLDDLLQYALLVDAMNHTALEAERERLTAAVNTDTCSDDHVRLALVARADEERQALSDDALAGLTVCREQTAEAPIRAALASLLHDAHTDQATSASRIAELEQRLGQERSRNEALEEQLEALKAIERSIIERGRD
;
A
#
# COMPACT_ATOMS: atom_id res chain seq x y z
N MET A 1 -22.85 -16.03 38.05
CA MET A 1 -23.14 -14.61 37.76
C MET A 1 -21.87 -13.79 38.00
N THR A 2 -21.13 -13.47 36.93
CA THR A 2 -19.99 -12.54 36.96
C THR A 2 -20.00 -11.79 35.63
N ARG A 3 -20.24 -10.47 35.70
CA ARG A 3 -20.35 -9.56 34.57
C ARG A 3 -19.00 -9.38 33.87
N GLN A 4 -19.01 -9.48 32.55
CA GLN A 4 -17.99 -8.96 31.63
C GLN A 4 -17.70 -7.49 31.92
N GLN A 5 -16.42 -7.17 32.13
CA GLN A 5 -15.88 -5.83 31.94
C GLN A 5 -15.31 -5.75 30.54
N SER A 6 -15.99 -5.04 29.65
CA SER A 6 -15.50 -4.60 28.36
C SER A 6 -14.42 -3.54 28.55
N GLY A 7 -13.15 -3.92 28.39
CA GLY A 7 -12.05 -2.96 28.29
C GLY A 7 -12.09 -2.17 26.97
N PRO A 8 -11.62 -0.91 26.96
CA PRO A 8 -11.58 -0.09 25.75
C PRO A 8 -10.59 -0.69 24.74
N ARG A 9 -11.05 -0.86 23.49
CA ARG A 9 -10.18 -1.22 22.36
C ARG A 9 -9.20 -0.07 22.09
N PRO A 10 -7.88 -0.32 21.96
CA PRO A 10 -6.96 0.71 21.53
C PRO A 10 -7.27 1.06 20.07
N GLY A 11 -7.74 2.28 19.84
CA GLY A 11 -7.89 2.84 18.50
C GLY A 11 -6.52 2.98 17.86
N TRP A 12 -6.19 2.08 16.95
CA TRP A 12 -5.02 2.23 16.08
C TRP A 12 -5.20 3.49 15.24
N PRO A 13 -4.27 4.45 15.27
CA PRO A 13 -4.44 5.68 14.52
C PRO A 13 -4.15 5.41 13.04
N ARG A 14 -5.22 5.31 12.26
CA ARG A 14 -5.20 5.07 10.81
C ARG A 14 -4.59 6.27 10.07
N GLY A 15 -3.58 6.00 9.24
CA GLY A 15 -3.20 6.83 8.08
C GLY A 15 -2.22 7.97 8.32
N ARG A 16 -2.49 8.88 9.27
CA ARG A 16 -1.70 10.14 9.36
C ARG A 16 -0.31 10.00 9.99
N HIS A 17 -0.15 9.12 10.99
CA HIS A 17 1.16 8.95 11.62
C HIS A 17 2.13 8.11 10.78
N LEU A 18 1.64 7.21 9.93
CA LEU A 18 2.47 6.46 8.99
C LEU A 18 3.07 7.38 7.92
N ARG A 19 2.31 8.35 7.40
CA ARG A 19 2.83 9.39 6.48
C ARG A 19 3.94 10.23 7.14
N ALA A 20 3.74 10.68 8.38
CA ALA A 20 4.75 11.43 9.12
C ALA A 20 6.02 10.61 9.40
N LEU A 21 5.87 9.32 9.73
CA LEU A 21 6.99 8.42 10.01
C LEU A 21 7.79 8.09 8.74
N LEU A 22 7.12 7.98 7.59
CA LEU A 22 7.77 7.76 6.29
C LEU A 22 8.58 8.99 5.86
N ILE A 23 8.03 10.20 6.02
CA ILE A 23 8.74 11.46 5.73
C ILE A 23 9.95 11.63 6.66
N LEU A 24 9.82 11.28 7.94
CA LEU A 24 10.93 11.32 8.90
C LEU A 24 12.03 10.29 8.57
N LEU A 25 11.66 9.08 8.14
CA LEU A 25 12.62 8.05 7.74
C LEU A 25 13.35 8.40 6.44
N LEU A 26 12.65 8.97 5.45
CA LEU A 26 13.28 9.48 4.23
C LEU A 26 14.24 10.64 4.51
N GLY A 27 13.87 11.57 5.40
CA GLY A 27 14.76 12.65 5.83
C GLY A 27 16.01 12.15 6.57
N ALA A 28 15.85 11.16 7.46
CA ALA A 28 16.99 10.58 8.19
C ALA A 28 17.91 9.74 7.29
N ALA A 29 17.35 9.00 6.32
CA ALA A 29 18.13 8.24 5.35
C ALA A 29 18.91 9.17 4.39
N ALA A 30 18.32 10.29 3.98
CA ALA A 30 19.02 11.30 3.17
C ALA A 30 20.20 11.94 3.95
N VAL A 31 20.01 12.28 5.22
CA VAL A 31 21.07 12.94 6.03
C VAL A 31 22.15 11.96 6.47
N ALA A 32 21.81 10.71 6.82
CA ALA A 32 22.80 9.69 7.19
C ALA A 32 23.54 9.11 5.95
N GLY A 33 22.86 9.00 4.80
CA GLY A 33 23.47 8.63 3.53
C GLY A 33 24.44 9.68 2.99
N CYS A 34 24.17 10.97 3.24
CA CYS A 34 25.07 12.06 2.86
C CYS A 34 26.38 12.10 3.69
N GLN A 35 26.43 11.57 4.91
CA GLN A 35 27.67 11.60 5.71
C GLN A 35 28.59 10.40 5.46
N ALA A 36 28.04 9.24 5.09
CA ALA A 36 28.84 8.04 4.85
C ALA A 36 29.46 7.98 3.44
N MET A 37 28.90 8.73 2.47
CA MET A 37 29.36 8.68 1.07
C MET A 37 30.39 9.77 0.71
N THR A 38 30.56 10.81 1.52
CA THR A 38 31.44 11.95 1.17
C THR A 38 32.94 11.69 1.40
N GLU A 39 33.34 10.84 2.34
CA GLU A 39 34.78 10.63 2.60
C GLU A 39 35.50 9.80 1.53
N GLN A 40 34.78 8.89 0.86
CA GLN A 40 35.38 8.02 -0.16
C GLN A 40 35.47 8.68 -1.54
N TRP A 41 34.58 9.66 -1.82
CA TRP A 41 34.56 10.41 -3.07
C TRP A 41 35.45 11.67 -3.02
N CYS A 42 35.65 12.28 -1.84
CA CYS A 42 36.53 13.44 -1.68
C CYS A 42 38.03 13.15 -1.87
N LYS A 43 38.47 11.87 -1.86
CA LYS A 43 39.87 11.51 -2.16
C LYS A 43 40.17 11.33 -3.65
N ALA A 44 39.16 11.37 -4.52
CA ALA A 44 39.33 11.24 -5.97
C ALA A 44 39.18 12.57 -6.74
N ALA A 45 38.96 13.69 -6.04
CA ALA A 45 38.57 14.97 -6.63
C ALA A 45 39.72 15.97 -6.82
N ASP A 46 40.90 15.52 -7.25
CA ASP A 46 41.94 16.42 -7.82
C ASP A 46 41.61 16.83 -9.28
N TYR A 47 40.45 16.43 -9.80
CA TYR A 47 39.94 16.79 -11.12
C TYR A 47 38.50 17.29 -11.00
N CYS A 48 38.31 18.51 -10.49
CA CYS A 48 37.07 19.26 -10.69
C CYS A 48 37.38 20.51 -11.51
N GLU A 49 37.62 20.31 -12.81
CA GLU A 49 37.33 21.35 -13.79
C GLU A 49 35.81 21.51 -13.83
N VAL A 50 35.34 22.72 -13.51
CA VAL A 50 33.96 23.16 -13.65
C VAL A 50 33.63 23.13 -15.14
N SER A 51 32.96 22.07 -15.60
CA SER A 51 32.33 22.07 -16.92
C SER A 51 31.14 23.03 -16.90
N PRO A 52 30.88 23.73 -18.02
CA PRO A 52 29.83 24.73 -18.12
C PRO A 52 28.45 24.11 -17.91
N GLU A 53 27.55 24.93 -17.38
CA GLU A 53 26.13 24.66 -17.17
C GLU A 53 25.46 24.20 -18.47
N ASP A 54 25.30 22.89 -18.64
CA ASP A 54 24.29 22.33 -19.55
C ASP A 54 22.97 22.29 -18.77
N ASP A 55 22.04 23.18 -19.15
CA ASP A 55 20.65 23.27 -18.67
C ASP A 55 19.80 22.06 -19.10
N ASP A 56 20.23 20.84 -18.79
CA ASP A 56 19.38 19.65 -18.82
C ASP A 56 18.87 19.40 -17.39
N GLU A 57 17.81 20.11 -16.98
CA GLU A 57 17.08 19.75 -15.77
C GLU A 57 16.66 18.27 -15.87
N PRO A 58 17.03 17.42 -14.89
CA PRO A 58 16.76 16.00 -14.99
C PRO A 58 15.25 15.75 -15.02
N PRO A 59 14.77 14.71 -15.75
CA PRO A 59 13.34 14.38 -15.97
C PRO A 59 12.54 14.04 -14.69
N LEU A 60 13.14 14.19 -13.52
CA LEU A 60 12.56 13.94 -12.21
C LEU A 60 11.58 14.99 -11.74
N ASP A 61 11.76 16.23 -12.17
CA ASP A 61 10.88 17.30 -11.72
C ASP A 61 9.44 17.06 -12.23
N ASP A 62 9.29 16.45 -13.42
CA ASP A 62 7.99 16.10 -13.99
C ASP A 62 7.26 15.01 -13.18
N LEU A 63 7.92 13.92 -12.78
CA LEU A 63 7.29 12.87 -11.97
C LEU A 63 6.95 13.35 -10.55
N LEU A 64 7.77 14.22 -9.98
CA LEU A 64 7.50 14.81 -8.67
C LEU A 64 6.31 15.78 -8.73
N GLN A 65 6.29 16.68 -9.72
CA GLN A 65 5.17 17.57 -9.97
C GLN A 65 3.89 16.79 -10.25
N TYR A 66 3.98 15.71 -11.03
CA TYR A 66 2.84 14.83 -11.29
C TYR A 66 2.31 14.17 -10.00
N ALA A 67 3.19 13.70 -9.11
CA ALA A 67 2.76 13.13 -7.84
C ALA A 67 2.03 14.16 -6.95
N LEU A 68 2.48 15.42 -6.95
CA LEU A 68 1.81 16.53 -6.26
C LEU A 68 0.45 16.86 -6.89
N LEU A 69 0.35 16.82 -8.21
CA LEU A 69 -0.90 17.01 -8.94
C LEU A 69 -1.90 15.92 -8.58
N VAL A 70 -1.47 14.66 -8.59
CA VAL A 70 -2.30 13.49 -8.26
C VAL A 70 -2.85 13.57 -6.84
N ASP A 71 -2.07 14.04 -5.85
CA ASP A 71 -2.55 14.23 -4.47
C ASP A 71 -3.65 15.30 -4.36
N ALA A 72 -3.72 16.22 -5.33
CA ALA A 72 -4.75 17.26 -5.41
C ALA A 72 -5.97 16.87 -6.27
N MET A 73 -5.91 15.74 -7.00
CA MET A 73 -7.02 15.30 -7.86
C MET A 73 -8.21 14.80 -7.03
N ASN A 74 -9.42 15.07 -7.52
CA ASN A 74 -10.62 14.44 -6.98
C ASN A 74 -10.83 13.04 -7.59
N HIS A 75 -11.73 12.25 -7.02
CA HIS A 75 -11.99 10.88 -7.47
C HIS A 75 -12.32 10.78 -8.96
N THR A 76 -13.20 11.64 -9.49
CA THR A 76 -13.56 11.64 -10.92
C THR A 76 -12.35 11.93 -11.84
N ALA A 77 -11.46 12.84 -11.42
CA ALA A 77 -10.23 13.13 -12.17
C ALA A 77 -9.25 11.96 -12.09
N LEU A 78 -9.12 11.30 -10.94
CA LEU A 78 -8.30 10.10 -10.78
C LEU A 78 -8.79 8.95 -11.67
N GLU A 79 -10.11 8.72 -11.74
CA GLU A 79 -10.69 7.69 -12.61
C GLU A 79 -10.40 7.97 -14.09
N ALA A 80 -10.65 9.20 -14.55
CA ALA A 80 -10.41 9.60 -15.94
C ALA A 80 -8.92 9.52 -16.32
N GLU A 81 -8.04 9.97 -15.41
CA GLU A 81 -6.60 9.91 -15.63
C GLU A 81 -6.09 8.47 -15.65
N ARG A 82 -6.66 7.60 -14.80
CA ARG A 82 -6.35 6.18 -14.82
C ARG A 82 -6.74 5.55 -16.13
N GLU A 83 -7.97 5.77 -16.61
CA GLU A 83 -8.44 5.23 -17.88
C GLU A 83 -7.53 5.65 -19.04
N ARG A 84 -7.15 6.94 -19.08
CA ARG A 84 -6.20 7.48 -20.05
C ARG A 84 -4.85 6.77 -19.99
N LEU A 85 -4.29 6.59 -18.81
CA LEU A 85 -2.99 5.95 -18.63
C LEU A 85 -3.02 4.45 -18.89
N THR A 86 -4.08 3.75 -18.50
CA THR A 86 -4.28 2.34 -18.83
C THR A 86 -4.31 2.11 -20.33
N ALA A 87 -4.87 3.04 -21.11
CA ALA A 87 -4.85 2.96 -22.57
C ALA A 87 -3.48 3.31 -23.19
N ALA A 88 -2.63 4.06 -22.48
CA ALA A 88 -1.32 4.50 -22.98
C ALA A 88 -0.19 3.51 -22.65
N VAL A 89 -0.33 2.76 -21.56
CA VAL A 89 0.68 1.83 -21.07
C VAL A 89 0.79 0.60 -21.98
N ASN A 90 2.02 0.25 -22.33
CA ASN A 90 2.37 -0.97 -23.07
C ASN A 90 3.27 -1.86 -22.19
N THR A 91 2.95 -3.15 -22.08
CA THR A 91 3.61 -4.09 -21.16
C THR A 91 5.10 -4.31 -21.42
N ASP A 92 5.56 -4.07 -22.64
CA ASP A 92 6.86 -4.54 -23.11
C ASP A 92 7.98 -3.51 -22.95
N THR A 93 7.65 -2.26 -22.60
CA THR A 93 8.64 -1.17 -22.49
C THR A 93 8.44 -0.38 -21.22
N CYS A 94 9.54 0.00 -20.56
CA CYS A 94 9.43 0.95 -19.47
C CYS A 94 9.10 2.35 -20.01
N SER A 95 8.07 2.96 -19.44
CA SER A 95 7.70 4.35 -19.69
C SER A 95 7.27 5.02 -18.39
N ASP A 96 7.35 6.36 -18.37
CA ASP A 96 6.91 7.14 -17.21
C ASP A 96 5.41 6.99 -16.95
N ASP A 97 4.63 6.64 -17.98
CA ASP A 97 3.20 6.37 -17.83
C ASP A 97 2.90 5.16 -16.93
N HIS A 98 3.81 4.18 -16.82
CA HIS A 98 3.68 3.09 -15.84
C HIS A 98 3.79 3.61 -14.41
N VAL A 99 4.75 4.51 -14.17
CA VAL A 99 4.99 5.12 -12.86
C VAL A 99 3.82 6.05 -12.51
N ARG A 100 3.35 6.85 -13.47
CA ARG A 100 2.18 7.72 -13.32
C ARG A 100 0.92 6.92 -13.01
N LEU A 101 0.68 5.82 -13.73
CA LEU A 101 -0.46 4.93 -13.49
C LEU A 101 -0.43 4.36 -12.07
N ALA A 102 0.75 3.95 -11.61
CA ALA A 102 0.94 3.43 -10.26
C ALA A 102 0.75 4.47 -9.16
N LEU A 103 1.10 5.74 -9.42
CA LEU A 103 0.82 6.87 -8.52
C LEU A 103 -0.69 7.15 -8.44
N VAL A 104 -1.38 7.22 -9.58
CA VAL A 104 -2.83 7.44 -9.65
C VAL A 104 -3.59 6.33 -8.92
N ALA A 105 -3.26 5.06 -9.21
CA ALA A 105 -3.88 3.91 -8.55
C ALA A 105 -3.68 3.89 -7.03
N ARG A 106 -2.59 4.50 -6.54
CA ARG A 106 -2.30 4.60 -5.10
C ARG A 106 -3.04 5.75 -4.43
N ALA A 107 -3.29 6.83 -5.16
CA ALA A 107 -4.01 7.99 -4.65
C ALA A 107 -5.53 7.73 -4.56
N ASP A 108 -6.05 6.81 -5.36
CA ASP A 108 -7.45 6.41 -5.30
C ASP A 108 -7.80 5.73 -3.96
N GLU A 109 -8.72 6.35 -3.21
CA GLU A 109 -9.13 5.91 -1.86
C GLU A 109 -9.81 4.53 -1.87
N GLU A 110 -10.41 4.15 -3.01
CA GLU A 110 -11.00 2.83 -3.20
C GLU A 110 -9.95 1.72 -3.36
N ARG A 111 -8.65 2.07 -3.37
CA ARG A 111 -7.53 1.11 -3.34
C ARG A 111 -7.62 0.07 -4.45
N GLN A 112 -8.09 0.47 -5.62
CA GLN A 112 -8.18 -0.42 -6.76
C GLN A 112 -6.77 -0.91 -7.10
N ALA A 113 -6.59 -2.23 -7.08
CA ALA A 113 -5.31 -2.84 -7.38
C ALA A 113 -4.91 -2.51 -8.82
N LEU A 114 -3.61 -2.32 -9.05
CA LEU A 114 -3.07 -2.32 -10.41
C LEU A 114 -3.41 -3.63 -11.11
N SER A 115 -3.65 -3.57 -12.41
CA SER A 115 -3.73 -4.78 -13.24
C SER A 115 -2.38 -5.49 -13.29
N ASP A 116 -2.42 -6.80 -13.56
CA ASP A 116 -1.20 -7.61 -13.72
C ASP A 116 -0.28 -7.05 -14.82
N ASP A 117 -0.86 -6.54 -15.91
CA ASP A 117 -0.14 -5.89 -17.00
C ASP A 117 0.62 -4.62 -16.55
N ALA A 118 -0.02 -3.79 -15.71
CA ALA A 118 0.62 -2.60 -15.18
C ALA A 118 1.74 -2.94 -14.18
N LEU A 119 1.57 -4.01 -13.39
CA LEU A 119 2.61 -4.53 -12.51
C LEU A 119 3.79 -5.13 -13.29
N ALA A 120 3.52 -5.81 -14.41
CA ALA A 120 4.54 -6.33 -15.31
C ALA A 120 5.38 -5.19 -15.90
N GLY A 121 4.74 -4.13 -16.40
CA GLY A 121 5.48 -2.97 -16.92
C GLY A 121 6.28 -2.20 -15.86
N LEU A 122 5.78 -2.09 -14.62
CA LEU A 122 6.60 -1.60 -13.49
C LEU A 122 7.82 -2.48 -13.20
N THR A 123 7.69 -3.80 -13.40
CA THR A 123 8.81 -4.74 -13.25
C THR A 123 9.88 -4.47 -14.31
N VAL A 124 9.47 -4.24 -15.56
CA VAL A 124 10.38 -3.82 -16.63
C VAL A 124 11.09 -2.52 -16.26
N CYS A 125 10.37 -1.53 -15.73
CA CYS A 125 10.98 -0.28 -15.26
C CYS A 125 11.98 -0.46 -14.12
N ARG A 126 11.71 -1.38 -13.19
CA ARG A 126 12.61 -1.69 -12.07
C ARG A 126 13.96 -2.24 -12.57
N GLU A 127 13.97 -2.96 -13.69
CA GLU A 127 15.17 -3.58 -14.23
C GLU A 127 16.06 -2.61 -15.02
N GLN A 128 15.54 -1.46 -15.46
CA GLN A 128 16.26 -0.42 -16.21
C GLN A 128 17.13 0.51 -15.34
N THR A 129 17.89 -0.06 -14.41
CA THR A 129 18.70 0.72 -13.44
C THR A 129 19.86 1.49 -14.07
N ALA A 130 20.39 1.03 -15.21
CA ALA A 130 21.53 1.66 -15.88
C ALA A 130 21.14 2.92 -16.66
N GLU A 131 19.93 2.97 -17.22
CA GLU A 131 19.46 4.07 -18.08
C GLU A 131 18.74 5.15 -17.28
N ALA A 132 17.92 4.74 -16.30
CA ALA A 132 17.09 5.65 -15.51
C ALA A 132 17.03 5.19 -14.05
N PRO A 133 18.12 5.33 -13.26
CA PRO A 133 18.24 4.73 -11.93
C PRO A 133 17.16 5.20 -10.96
N ILE A 134 16.75 6.46 -11.05
CA ILE A 134 15.77 7.03 -10.13
C ILE A 134 14.35 6.59 -10.50
N ARG A 135 14.03 6.49 -11.80
CA ARG A 135 12.77 5.90 -12.26
C ARG A 135 12.67 4.44 -11.84
N ALA A 136 13.76 3.67 -11.98
CA ALA A 136 13.81 2.28 -11.54
C ALA A 136 13.61 2.15 -10.02
N ALA A 137 14.20 3.04 -9.22
CA ALA A 137 13.99 3.08 -7.77
C ALA A 137 12.52 3.38 -7.42
N LEU A 138 11.92 4.39 -8.06
CA LEU A 138 10.52 4.74 -7.84
C LEU A 138 9.57 3.62 -8.29
N ALA A 139 9.83 3.00 -9.44
CA ALA A 139 9.08 1.86 -9.93
C ALA A 139 9.15 0.68 -8.95
N SER A 140 10.32 0.40 -8.36
CA SER A 140 10.47 -0.62 -7.32
C SER A 140 9.60 -0.32 -6.11
N LEU A 141 9.67 0.90 -5.57
CA LEU A 141 8.88 1.30 -4.39
C LEU A 141 7.38 1.22 -4.64
N LEU A 142 6.93 1.60 -5.84
CA LEU A 142 5.52 1.54 -6.22
C LEU A 142 5.05 0.10 -6.43
N HIS A 143 5.85 -0.72 -7.10
CA HIS A 143 5.56 -2.14 -7.30
C HIS A 143 5.42 -2.89 -5.97
N ASP A 144 6.37 -2.70 -5.05
CA ASP A 144 6.35 -3.35 -3.74
C ASP A 144 5.13 -2.90 -2.93
N ALA A 145 4.82 -1.60 -2.94
CA ALA A 145 3.66 -1.07 -2.23
C ALA A 145 2.33 -1.64 -2.74
N HIS A 146 2.16 -1.78 -4.07
CA HIS A 146 0.96 -2.38 -4.67
C HIS A 146 0.87 -3.89 -4.39
N THR A 147 1.99 -4.60 -4.43
CA THR A 147 2.04 -6.04 -4.12
C THR A 147 1.70 -6.30 -2.64
N ASP A 148 2.24 -5.49 -1.74
CA ASP A 148 1.94 -5.56 -0.30
C ASP A 148 0.47 -5.21 -0.01
N GLN A 149 -0.07 -4.22 -0.71
CA GLN A 149 -1.48 -3.84 -0.61
C GLN A 149 -2.40 -4.99 -1.05
N ALA A 150 -2.13 -5.60 -2.21
CA ALA A 150 -2.90 -6.74 -2.72
C ALA A 150 -2.84 -7.95 -1.76
N THR A 151 -1.63 -8.27 -1.28
CA THR A 151 -1.42 -9.34 -0.29
C THR A 151 -2.18 -9.05 1.01
N SER A 152 -2.15 -7.81 1.48
CA SER A 152 -2.85 -7.40 2.70
C SER A 152 -4.37 -7.47 2.53
N ALA A 153 -4.90 -7.04 1.38
CA ALA A 153 -6.32 -7.14 1.07
C ALA A 153 -6.79 -8.60 1.04
N SER A 154 -6.03 -9.50 0.41
CA SER A 154 -6.31 -10.94 0.41
C SER A 154 -6.34 -11.53 1.82
N ARG A 155 -5.36 -11.16 2.68
CA ARG A 155 -5.31 -11.63 4.07
C ARG A 155 -6.50 -11.13 4.88
N ILE A 156 -6.92 -9.88 4.69
CA ILE A 156 -8.09 -9.31 5.36
C ILE A 156 -9.35 -10.07 4.96
N ALA A 157 -9.57 -10.30 3.66
CA ALA A 157 -10.73 -11.05 3.17
C ALA A 157 -10.78 -12.48 3.75
N GLU A 158 -9.63 -13.17 3.83
CA GLU A 158 -9.54 -14.49 4.46
C GLU A 158 -9.89 -14.44 5.95
N LEU A 159 -9.39 -13.45 6.69
CA LEU A 159 -9.69 -13.29 8.11
C LEU A 159 -11.17 -12.96 8.35
N GLU A 160 -11.78 -12.15 7.50
CA GLU A 160 -13.21 -11.84 7.54
C GLU A 160 -14.07 -13.09 7.28
N GLN A 161 -13.67 -13.92 6.31
CA GLN A 161 -14.33 -15.19 6.05
C GLN A 161 -14.26 -16.13 7.27
N ARG A 162 -13.07 -16.29 7.86
CA ARG A 162 -12.87 -17.10 9.08
C ARG A 162 -13.70 -16.58 10.26
N LEU A 163 -13.75 -15.26 10.43
CA LEU A 163 -14.58 -14.62 11.45
C LEU A 163 -16.08 -14.92 11.24
N GLY A 164 -16.55 -14.89 9.99
CA GLY A 164 -17.92 -15.26 9.64
C GLY A 164 -18.25 -16.72 9.97
N GLN A 165 -17.33 -17.63 9.68
CA GLN A 165 -17.47 -19.06 10.01
C GLN A 165 -17.57 -19.29 11.53
N GLU A 166 -16.69 -18.66 12.31
CA GLU A 166 -16.72 -18.79 13.77
C GLU A 166 -17.98 -18.17 14.39
N ARG A 167 -18.50 -17.07 13.84
CA ARG A 167 -19.79 -16.50 14.25
C ARG A 167 -20.94 -17.46 14.01
N SER A 168 -21.05 -18.02 12.80
CA SER A 168 -22.09 -18.99 12.46
C SER A 168 -22.00 -20.25 13.33
N ARG A 169 -20.79 -20.72 13.62
CA ARG A 169 -20.59 -21.85 14.54
C ARG A 169 -21.05 -21.53 15.96
N ASN A 170 -20.78 -20.32 16.44
CA ASN A 170 -21.21 -19.89 17.77
C ASN A 170 -22.74 -19.78 17.85
N GLU A 171 -23.38 -19.17 16.85
CA GLU A 171 -24.84 -19.12 16.75
C GLU A 171 -25.48 -20.52 16.77
N ALA A 172 -24.92 -21.48 16.02
CA ALA A 172 -25.40 -22.85 16.03
C ALA A 172 -25.26 -23.54 17.41
N LEU A 173 -24.17 -23.25 18.14
CA LEU A 173 -23.97 -23.77 19.49
C LEU A 173 -24.93 -23.12 20.49
N GLU A 174 -25.22 -21.82 20.35
CA GLU A 174 -26.22 -21.13 21.16
C GLU A 174 -27.62 -21.71 20.94
N GLU A 175 -28.01 -21.98 19.68
CA GLU A 175 -29.28 -22.68 19.37
C GLU A 175 -29.35 -24.08 20.01
N GLN A 176 -28.27 -24.86 19.92
CA GLN A 176 -28.20 -26.18 20.55
C GLN A 176 -28.32 -26.10 22.08
N LEU A 177 -27.69 -25.11 22.71
CA LEU A 177 -27.80 -24.89 24.15
C LEU A 177 -29.23 -24.53 24.56
N GLU A 178 -29.90 -23.66 23.80
CA GLU A 178 -31.31 -23.32 24.08
C GLU A 178 -32.23 -24.52 23.86
N ALA A 179 -32.00 -25.34 22.84
CA ALA A 179 -32.74 -26.58 22.63
C ALA A 179 -32.55 -27.57 23.80
N LEU A 180 -31.32 -27.75 24.29
CA LEU A 180 -31.03 -28.60 25.44
C LEU A 180 -31.72 -28.10 26.72
N LYS A 181 -31.68 -26.79 26.98
CA LYS A 181 -32.41 -26.18 28.12
C LYS A 181 -33.92 -26.37 28.01
N ALA A 182 -34.48 -26.34 26.80
CA ALA A 182 -35.90 -26.60 26.58
C ALA A 182 -36.26 -28.07 26.87
N ILE A 183 -35.41 -29.01 26.43
CA ILE A 183 -35.57 -30.44 26.74
C ILE A 183 -35.49 -30.68 28.26
N GLU A 184 -34.50 -30.12 28.94
CA GLU A 184 -34.34 -30.25 30.38
C GLU A 184 -35.58 -29.76 31.14
N ARG A 185 -36.11 -28.58 30.80
CA ARG A 185 -37.37 -28.05 31.38
C ARG A 185 -38.54 -29.02 31.18
N SER A 186 -38.69 -29.57 29.98
CA SER A 186 -39.77 -30.52 29.68
C SER A 186 -39.66 -31.84 30.44
N ILE A 187 -38.43 -32.30 30.75
CA ILE A 187 -38.20 -33.50 31.56
C ILE A 187 -38.57 -33.22 33.02
N ILE A 188 -38.16 -32.06 33.57
CA ILE A 188 -38.46 -31.67 34.95
C ILE A 188 -39.97 -31.54 35.16
N GLU A 189 -40.71 -30.93 34.22
CA GLU A 189 -42.17 -30.82 34.29
C GLU A 189 -42.84 -32.19 34.29
N ARG A 190 -42.42 -33.11 33.41
CA ARG A 190 -42.98 -34.47 33.32
C ARG A 190 -42.66 -35.36 34.53
N GLY A 191 -41.56 -35.12 35.24
CA GLY A 191 -41.20 -35.88 36.45
C GLY A 191 -41.91 -35.42 37.72
N ARG A 192 -42.71 -34.35 37.65
CA ARG A 192 -43.42 -33.74 38.79
C ARG A 192 -44.88 -34.19 38.89
N ASP A 193 -45.45 -34.68 37.78
CA ASP A 193 -46.78 -35.31 37.69
C ASP A 193 -46.70 -36.81 38.07
#